data_AF-A0A8H6SJX8-F1
#
_entry.id   AF-A0A8H6SJX8-F1
#
_cell.length_a   1.000
_cell.length_b   1.000
_cell.length_c   1.000
_cell.angle_alpha   90.00
_cell.angle_beta   90.00
_cell.angle_gamma   90.00
#
_symmetry.space_group_name_H-M   'P 1'
#
loop_
_entity.id
_entity.type
_entity.pdbx_description
1 polymer ?
#
loop_
_entity_poly.entity_id
_entity_poly.type
_entity_poly.pdbx_seq_one_letter_code
_entity_poly.pdbx_strand_id
1 'polypeptide(L)'
;MGGFVDTTGRPLVTHAQLKDRVKELKEVSEASLADKSKGDAFSKGIALLQGLWFITQAITRAAQGLMLTTLEVATLAFVAVNIFTYALWWYKPLQVQDPITLSGLRDVPTPGEETDIDNDPTLLISLAERTVGSRLAGLLGLPYPNYDPIHGPRIRAVPTFWFMSDKDYQRAETPDTGRAMFAQCAVALLFGAIHCAAWPTRFPSATEALLWRICAITLMGIPALLFVCFGLLWKFDRWSYRDAREAVGSVLVHAVALGLPVCYVVARLILFALPLTALRALPPAVYVDADWNVYIPHL
;
A
#
# COMPACT_ATOMS: atom_id res chain seq x y z
N MET A 1 -8.12 -11.43 13.49
CA MET A 1 -6.81 -11.18 12.84
C MET A 1 -5.97 -12.43 13.05
N GLY A 2 -5.58 -13.10 11.97
CA GLY A 2 -4.68 -14.25 12.06
C GLY A 2 -3.34 -13.85 12.64
N GLY A 3 -3.05 -14.33 13.84
CA GLY A 3 -1.77 -14.21 14.51
C GLY A 3 -1.34 -15.59 15.02
N PHE A 4 -0.20 -15.64 15.68
CA PHE A 4 0.23 -16.85 16.40
C PHE A 4 -0.26 -16.75 17.84
N VAL A 5 -0.82 -17.85 18.34
CA VAL A 5 -1.22 -17.97 19.76
C VAL A 5 -0.47 -19.12 20.41
N ASP A 6 -0.28 -19.02 21.71
CA ASP A 6 0.14 -20.16 22.51
C ASP A 6 -0.99 -21.18 22.70
N THR A 7 -0.69 -22.34 23.29
CA THR A 7 -1.67 -23.40 23.60
C THR A 7 -2.76 -22.94 24.58
N THR A 8 -2.56 -21.82 25.27
CA THR A 8 -3.54 -21.21 26.18
C THR A 8 -4.40 -20.15 25.49
N GLY A 9 -4.19 -19.93 24.17
CA GLY A 9 -4.91 -18.94 23.37
C GLY A 9 -4.38 -17.51 23.50
N ARG A 10 -3.23 -17.30 24.17
CA ARG A 10 -2.66 -15.96 24.32
C ARG A 10 -1.91 -15.57 23.05
N PRO A 11 -2.09 -14.32 22.56
CA PRO A 11 -1.40 -13.85 21.37
C PRO A 11 0.10 -13.71 21.63
N LEU A 12 0.91 -14.21 20.69
CA LEU A 12 2.35 -13.99 20.65
C LEU A 12 2.61 -12.69 19.87
N VAL A 13 3.20 -11.68 20.54
CA VAL A 13 3.28 -10.29 20.02
C VAL A 13 4.71 -9.76 19.94
N THR A 14 5.67 -10.32 20.69
CA THR A 14 7.06 -9.82 20.75
C THR A 14 8.10 -10.75 20.11
N HIS A 15 9.18 -10.16 19.57
CA HIS A 15 10.24 -10.94 18.91
C HIS A 15 10.90 -11.95 19.87
N ALA A 16 11.04 -11.61 21.14
CA ALA A 16 11.59 -12.53 22.15
C ALA A 16 10.73 -13.79 22.28
N GLN A 17 9.40 -13.64 22.25
CA GLN A 17 8.46 -14.76 22.30
C GLN A 17 8.57 -15.70 21.09
N LEU A 18 8.95 -15.19 19.91
CA LEU A 18 9.08 -15.98 18.68
C LEU A 18 10.49 -16.49 18.36
N LYS A 19 11.55 -15.82 18.84
CA LYS A 19 12.94 -16.14 18.51
C LYS A 19 13.30 -17.58 18.85
N ASP A 20 12.79 -18.06 19.98
CA ASP A 20 13.00 -19.42 20.46
C ASP A 20 12.02 -20.43 19.82
N ARG A 21 11.04 -19.94 19.04
CA ARG A 21 9.92 -20.71 18.44
C ARG A 21 9.97 -20.80 16.91
N VAL A 22 11.11 -20.47 16.30
CA VAL A 22 11.30 -20.51 14.84
C VAL A 22 11.19 -21.92 14.26
N LYS A 23 11.48 -22.97 15.06
CA LYS A 23 11.28 -24.37 14.64
C LYS A 23 9.81 -24.73 14.52
N GLU A 24 9.00 -24.39 15.52
CA GLU A 24 7.55 -24.62 15.53
C GLU A 24 6.85 -23.85 14.39
N LEU A 25 7.33 -22.64 14.05
CA LEU A 25 6.85 -21.90 12.89
C LEU A 25 7.13 -22.61 11.55
N LYS A 26 8.25 -23.34 11.44
CA LYS A 26 8.57 -24.13 10.24
C LYS A 26 7.75 -25.42 10.16
N GLU A 27 7.19 -25.89 11.27
CA GLU A 27 6.35 -27.08 11.35
C GLU A 27 4.88 -26.80 11.02
N VAL A 28 4.49 -25.53 10.82
CA VAL A 28 3.17 -25.19 10.31
C VAL A 28 2.99 -25.81 8.93
N SER A 29 2.19 -26.88 8.88
CA SER A 29 1.97 -27.66 7.66
C SER A 29 1.38 -26.79 6.54
N GLU A 30 1.93 -26.93 5.34
CA GLU A 30 1.39 -26.31 4.12
C GLU A 30 -0.08 -26.70 3.89
N ALA A 31 -0.51 -27.88 4.34
CA ALA A 31 -1.90 -28.32 4.25
C ALA A 31 -2.83 -27.44 5.11
N SER A 32 -2.37 -26.99 6.29
CA SER A 32 -3.14 -26.09 7.16
C SER A 32 -3.24 -24.67 6.56
N LEU A 33 -2.19 -24.21 5.89
CA LEU A 33 -2.19 -22.93 5.17
C LEU A 33 -3.10 -22.99 3.92
N ALA A 34 -3.00 -24.07 3.15
CA ALA A 34 -3.80 -24.29 1.95
C ALA A 34 -5.28 -24.39 2.27
N ASP A 35 -5.66 -25.03 3.38
CA ASP A 35 -7.05 -25.15 3.80
C ASP A 35 -7.68 -23.78 4.10
N LYS A 36 -6.95 -22.89 4.78
CA LYS A 36 -7.37 -21.52 5.06
C LYS A 36 -7.42 -20.62 3.82
N SER A 37 -6.78 -21.00 2.71
CA SER A 37 -6.72 -20.22 1.47
C SER A 37 -7.83 -20.54 0.45
N LYS A 38 -8.64 -21.60 0.66
CA LYS A 38 -9.61 -22.07 -0.36
C LYS A 38 -10.77 -21.10 -0.62
N GLY A 39 -11.41 -20.57 0.43
CA GLY A 39 -12.50 -19.60 0.29
C GLY A 39 -12.03 -18.25 -0.28
N ASP A 40 -10.75 -17.93 -0.07
CA ASP A 40 -10.10 -16.74 -0.59
C ASP A 40 -9.85 -16.82 -2.10
N ALA A 41 -9.44 -17.99 -2.62
CA ALA A 41 -9.16 -18.18 -4.05
C ALA A 41 -10.40 -17.97 -4.94
N PHE A 42 -11.58 -18.46 -4.52
CA PHE A 42 -12.83 -18.26 -5.27
C PHE A 42 -13.22 -16.78 -5.34
N SER A 43 -13.18 -16.08 -4.20
CA SER A 43 -13.51 -14.65 -4.12
C SER A 43 -12.55 -13.79 -4.94
N LYS A 44 -11.24 -14.06 -4.87
CA LYS A 44 -10.21 -13.43 -5.72
C LYS A 44 -10.48 -13.69 -7.20
N GLY A 45 -10.85 -14.92 -7.56
CA GLY A 45 -11.18 -15.30 -8.94
C GLY A 45 -12.35 -14.50 -9.52
N ILE A 46 -13.45 -14.37 -8.78
CA ILE A 46 -14.60 -13.55 -9.20
C ILE A 46 -14.19 -12.08 -9.34
N ALA A 47 -13.46 -11.53 -8.37
CA ALA A 47 -13.02 -10.15 -8.42
C ALA A 47 -12.12 -9.87 -9.64
N LEU A 48 -11.21 -10.80 -9.97
CA LEU A 48 -10.37 -10.72 -11.17
C LEU A 48 -11.20 -10.79 -12.45
N LEU A 49 -12.17 -11.70 -12.52
CA LEU A 49 -13.04 -11.83 -13.69
C LEU A 49 -13.84 -10.53 -13.94
N GLN A 50 -14.43 -9.97 -12.89
CA GLN A 50 -15.16 -8.71 -12.96
C GLN A 50 -14.24 -7.55 -13.38
N GLY A 51 -13.05 -7.47 -12.79
CA GLY A 51 -12.06 -6.45 -13.13
C GLY A 51 -11.55 -6.55 -14.57
N LEU A 52 -11.25 -7.76 -15.03
CA LEU A 52 -10.82 -8.01 -16.41
C LEU A 52 -11.94 -7.71 -17.40
N TRP A 53 -13.18 -8.11 -17.10
CA TRP A 53 -14.32 -7.78 -17.95
C TRP A 53 -14.51 -6.27 -18.09
N PHE A 54 -14.42 -5.54 -16.99
CA PHE A 54 -14.48 -4.07 -16.99
C PHE A 54 -13.34 -3.45 -17.82
N ILE A 55 -12.11 -3.95 -17.69
CA ILE A 55 -10.97 -3.50 -18.51
C ILE A 55 -11.25 -3.75 -19.98
N THR A 56 -11.73 -4.94 -20.35
CA THR A 56 -12.05 -5.26 -21.75
C THR A 56 -13.12 -4.31 -22.29
N GLN A 57 -14.18 -4.03 -21.53
CA GLN A 57 -15.21 -3.05 -21.91
C GLN A 57 -14.60 -1.65 -22.14
N ALA A 58 -13.74 -1.19 -21.22
CA ALA A 58 -13.06 0.10 -21.35
C ALA A 58 -12.17 0.17 -22.61
N ILE A 59 -11.43 -0.90 -22.89
CA ILE A 59 -10.58 -1.00 -24.09
C ILE A 59 -11.43 -1.03 -25.36
N THR A 60 -12.50 -1.82 -25.40
CA THR A 60 -13.39 -1.90 -26.56
C THR A 60 -14.01 -0.54 -26.87
N ARG A 61 -14.53 0.16 -25.85
CA ARG A 61 -15.05 1.53 -26.02
C ARG A 61 -13.99 2.47 -26.59
N ALA A 62 -12.78 2.45 -26.03
CA ALA A 62 -11.68 3.28 -26.51
C ALA A 62 -11.30 2.94 -27.97
N ALA A 63 -11.24 1.65 -28.33
CA ALA A 63 -10.92 1.19 -29.68
C ALA A 63 -11.98 1.57 -30.72
N GLN A 64 -13.24 1.67 -30.31
CA GLN A 64 -14.36 2.15 -31.14
C GLN A 64 -14.47 3.68 -31.18
N GLY A 65 -13.54 4.41 -30.54
CA GLY A 65 -13.58 5.87 -30.46
C GLY A 65 -14.72 6.40 -29.58
N LEU A 66 -15.33 5.55 -28.75
CA LEU A 66 -16.35 5.94 -27.78
C LEU A 66 -15.69 6.64 -26.59
N MET A 67 -16.41 7.60 -26.03
CA MET A 67 -15.93 8.34 -24.87
C MET A 67 -15.97 7.47 -23.61
N LEU A 68 -14.85 7.39 -22.90
CA LEU A 68 -14.83 6.92 -21.52
C LEU A 68 -15.16 8.09 -20.59
N THR A 69 -16.04 7.85 -19.63
CA THR A 69 -16.31 8.77 -18.54
C THR A 69 -15.10 8.90 -17.63
N THR A 70 -15.00 10.03 -16.95
CA THR A 70 -13.99 10.26 -15.91
C THR A 70 -14.11 9.24 -14.77
N LEU A 71 -15.33 8.76 -14.48
CA LEU A 71 -15.57 7.70 -13.49
C LEU A 71 -15.07 6.33 -13.95
N GLU A 72 -15.28 5.98 -15.22
CA GLU A 72 -14.72 4.75 -15.79
C GLU A 72 -13.19 4.79 -15.78
N VAL A 73 -12.57 5.93 -16.11
CA VAL A 73 -11.11 6.10 -16.02
C VAL A 73 -10.60 5.93 -14.58
N ALA A 74 -11.25 6.57 -13.60
CA ALA A 74 -10.84 6.46 -12.20
C ALA A 74 -10.98 5.01 -11.72
N THR A 75 -12.09 4.36 -12.06
CA THR A 75 -12.35 2.95 -11.75
C THR A 75 -11.31 2.04 -12.42
N LEU A 76 -10.96 2.30 -13.68
CA LEU A 76 -9.94 1.57 -14.44
C LEU A 76 -8.59 1.61 -13.73
N ALA A 77 -8.20 2.77 -13.20
CA ALA A 77 -6.96 2.91 -12.45
C ALA A 77 -6.96 2.05 -11.18
N PHE A 78 -8.07 2.04 -10.42
CA PHE A 78 -8.20 1.20 -9.22
C PHE A 78 -8.21 -0.29 -9.57
N VAL A 79 -8.96 -0.70 -10.61
CA VAL A 79 -9.05 -2.09 -11.05
C VAL A 79 -7.67 -2.59 -11.52
N ALA A 80 -6.94 -1.82 -12.33
CA ALA A 80 -5.61 -2.17 -12.80
C ALA A 80 -4.61 -2.37 -11.65
N VAL A 81 -4.59 -1.46 -10.68
CA VAL A 81 -3.76 -1.59 -9.47
C VAL A 81 -4.18 -2.77 -8.61
N ASN A 82 -5.48 -3.04 -8.50
CA ASN A 82 -5.99 -4.14 -7.68
C ASN A 82 -5.63 -5.51 -8.29
N ILE A 83 -5.75 -5.66 -9.62
CA ILE A 83 -5.30 -6.88 -10.33
C ILE A 83 -3.80 -7.10 -10.12
N PHE A 84 -2.99 -6.06 -10.26
CA PHE A 84 -1.55 -6.15 -10.00
C PHE A 84 -1.27 -6.58 -8.55
N THR A 85 -1.97 -5.99 -7.59
CA THR A 85 -1.85 -6.33 -6.16
C THR A 85 -2.26 -7.78 -5.90
N TYR A 86 -3.37 -8.24 -6.46
CA TYR A 86 -3.82 -9.63 -6.35
C TYR A 86 -2.83 -10.62 -6.99
N ALA A 87 -2.21 -10.27 -8.11
CA ALA A 87 -1.17 -11.10 -8.72
C ALA A 87 0.03 -11.26 -7.79
N LEU A 88 0.49 -10.18 -7.15
CA LEU A 88 1.57 -10.24 -6.16
C LEU A 88 1.19 -10.98 -4.88
N TRP A 89 -0.07 -10.90 -4.46
CA TRP A 89 -0.55 -11.44 -3.19
C TRP A 89 -1.37 -12.73 -3.36
N TRP A 90 -1.22 -13.40 -4.50
CA TRP A 90 -2.01 -14.59 -4.82
C TRP A 90 -1.91 -15.64 -3.71
N TYR A 91 -0.69 -15.92 -3.28
CA TYR A 91 -0.36 -16.91 -2.24
C TYR A 91 -0.48 -16.38 -0.81
N LYS A 92 -0.86 -15.11 -0.61
CA LYS A 92 -1.05 -14.54 0.72
C LYS A 92 -2.48 -14.88 1.20
N PRO A 93 -2.65 -15.66 2.29
CA PRO A 93 -3.97 -16.04 2.78
C PRO A 93 -4.71 -14.79 3.31
N LEU A 94 -5.90 -14.54 2.78
CA LEU A 94 -6.78 -13.46 3.21
C LEU A 94 -7.67 -13.92 4.37
N GLN A 95 -7.91 -13.06 5.35
CA GLN A 95 -8.87 -13.30 6.45
C GLN A 95 -8.71 -14.64 7.19
N VAL A 96 -7.50 -14.92 7.69
CA VAL A 96 -7.28 -16.03 8.62
C VAL A 96 -8.15 -15.84 9.88
N GLN A 97 -9.22 -16.64 9.97
CA GLN A 97 -10.20 -16.58 11.07
C GLN A 97 -9.64 -17.18 12.36
N ASP A 98 -9.03 -18.37 12.29
CA ASP A 98 -8.39 -18.96 13.47
C ASP A 98 -6.88 -18.69 13.48
N PRO A 99 -6.34 -18.20 14.60
CA PRO A 99 -4.91 -18.06 14.79
C PRO A 99 -4.21 -19.42 14.74
N ILE A 100 -2.93 -19.41 14.40
CA ILE A 100 -2.12 -20.62 14.37
C ILE A 100 -1.60 -20.87 15.79
N THR A 101 -2.06 -21.95 16.40
CA THR A 101 -1.60 -22.38 17.72
C THR A 101 -0.26 -23.09 17.59
N LEU A 102 0.76 -22.59 18.28
CA LEU A 102 2.04 -23.30 18.39
C LEU A 102 1.95 -24.27 19.58
N SER A 103 2.29 -25.55 19.37
CA SER A 103 2.14 -26.61 20.38
C SER A 103 3.46 -26.88 21.10
N GLY A 104 3.50 -26.78 22.44
CA GLY A 104 4.72 -27.05 23.24
C GLY A 104 4.87 -26.24 24.54
N LEU A 105 3.78 -25.64 25.05
CA LEU A 105 3.85 -24.55 26.02
C LEU A 105 3.43 -24.96 27.44
N ARG A 106 4.42 -25.03 28.33
CA ARG A 106 4.30 -24.54 29.71
C ARG A 106 5.30 -23.40 29.84
N ASP A 107 4.90 -22.32 30.51
CA ASP A 107 5.76 -21.19 30.88
C ASP A 107 6.07 -20.17 29.77
N VAL A 108 5.08 -19.33 29.45
CA VAL A 108 5.36 -17.97 28.97
C VAL A 108 5.42 -17.09 30.23
N PRO A 109 6.56 -16.47 30.56
CA PRO A 109 6.61 -15.46 31.60
C PRO A 109 5.59 -14.36 31.27
N THR A 110 4.78 -14.01 32.25
CA THR A 110 3.93 -12.81 32.24
C THR A 110 4.77 -11.64 31.75
N PRO A 111 4.20 -10.69 30.98
CA PRO A 111 4.83 -9.39 30.82
C PRO A 111 5.19 -8.93 32.24
N GLY A 112 6.49 -8.69 32.48
CA GLY A 112 6.95 -8.14 33.75
C GLY A 112 6.10 -6.92 34.08
N GLU A 113 5.83 -6.73 35.36
CA GLU A 113 5.14 -5.59 35.94
C GLU A 113 5.30 -4.34 35.08
N GLU A 114 4.17 -3.67 34.81
CA GLU A 114 4.14 -2.29 34.37
C GLU A 114 5.29 -1.57 35.06
N THR A 115 6.34 -1.30 34.29
CA THR A 115 7.29 -0.30 34.74
C THR A 115 6.44 0.95 34.86
N ASP A 116 6.57 1.62 36.00
CA ASP A 116 5.85 2.84 36.38
C ASP A 116 6.19 3.96 35.38
N ILE A 117 5.64 3.85 34.16
CA ILE A 117 5.84 4.75 33.01
C ILE A 117 5.01 6.02 33.19
N ASP A 118 4.06 6.01 34.13
CA ASP A 118 3.08 7.09 34.33
C ASP A 118 3.65 8.35 35.01
N ASN A 119 4.85 8.28 35.62
CA ASN A 119 5.36 9.38 36.45
C ASN A 119 6.50 10.22 35.84
N ASP A 120 6.97 9.93 34.61
CA ASP A 120 7.97 10.77 33.92
C ASP A 120 7.34 11.57 32.76
N PRO A 121 7.04 12.87 32.96
CA PRO A 121 6.44 13.72 31.93
C PRO A 121 7.31 13.85 30.68
N THR A 122 8.62 13.73 30.80
CA THR A 122 9.57 13.77 29.67
C THR A 122 9.40 12.53 28.78
N LEU A 123 9.13 11.38 29.40
CA LEU A 123 8.91 10.12 28.71
C LEU A 123 7.55 10.17 27.98
N LEU A 124 6.47 10.58 28.64
CA LEU A 124 5.14 10.74 28.03
C LEU A 124 5.13 11.64 26.79
N ILE A 125 5.85 12.76 26.82
CA ILE A 125 5.99 13.66 25.67
C ILE A 125 6.71 12.93 24.52
N SER A 126 7.81 12.23 24.81
CA SER A 126 8.54 11.46 23.80
C SER A 126 7.72 10.30 23.21
N LEU A 127 6.80 9.71 23.99
CA LEU A 127 5.87 8.66 23.53
C LEU A 127 4.82 9.22 22.60
N ALA A 128 4.21 10.36 22.96
CA ALA A 128 3.21 11.03 22.15
C ALA A 128 3.82 11.47 20.81
N GLU A 129 4.99 12.08 20.82
CA GLU A 129 5.71 12.50 19.60
C GLU A 129 6.03 11.32 18.68
N ARG A 130 6.53 10.20 19.23
CA ARG A 130 6.85 8.97 18.45
C ARG A 130 5.58 8.28 17.92
N THR A 131 4.51 8.29 18.69
CA THR A 131 3.23 7.68 18.30
C THR A 131 2.58 8.49 17.19
N VAL A 132 2.52 9.81 17.33
CA VAL A 132 2.00 10.71 16.29
C VAL A 132 2.87 10.62 15.03
N GLY A 133 4.20 10.63 15.18
CA GLY A 133 5.14 10.49 14.07
C GLY A 133 4.95 9.19 13.27
N SER A 134 4.86 8.04 13.95
CA SER A 134 4.65 6.74 13.29
C SER A 134 3.28 6.63 12.61
N ARG A 135 2.22 7.17 13.23
CA ARG A 135 0.87 7.20 12.63
C ARG A 135 0.80 8.11 11.41
N LEU A 136 1.41 9.29 11.50
CA LEU A 136 1.46 10.24 10.39
C LEU A 136 2.30 9.68 9.25
N ALA A 137 3.49 9.14 9.53
CA ALA A 137 4.32 8.52 8.51
C ALA A 137 3.65 7.28 7.88
N GLY A 138 2.96 6.46 8.67
CA GLY A 138 2.16 5.34 8.16
C GLY A 138 0.98 5.79 7.28
N LEU A 139 0.29 6.88 7.65
CA LEU A 139 -0.76 7.50 6.81
C LEU A 139 -0.19 8.04 5.49
N LEU A 140 1.03 8.59 5.54
CA LEU A 140 1.73 9.19 4.41
C LEU A 140 2.53 8.17 3.59
N GLY A 141 2.51 6.89 3.99
CA GLY A 141 3.24 5.83 3.31
C GLY A 141 4.76 5.94 3.38
N LEU A 142 5.28 6.75 4.31
CA LEU A 142 6.70 6.87 4.56
C LEU A 142 7.14 5.69 5.45
N PRO A 143 8.29 5.06 5.15
CA PRO A 143 8.85 4.04 6.02
C PRO A 143 9.22 4.67 7.37
N TYR A 144 8.48 4.35 8.41
CA TYR A 144 8.77 4.77 9.78
C TYR A 144 9.07 3.53 10.63
N PRO A 145 10.18 3.51 11.38
CA PRO A 145 10.45 2.43 12.30
C PRO A 145 9.35 2.42 13.36
N ASN A 146 8.54 1.36 13.38
CA ASN A 146 7.56 1.14 14.44
C ASN A 146 8.31 0.75 15.72
N TYR A 147 8.71 1.74 16.50
CA TYR A 147 9.07 1.57 17.90
C TYR A 147 7.77 1.57 18.71
N ASP A 148 7.33 0.40 19.20
CA ASP A 148 6.32 0.36 20.26
C ASP A 148 7.05 0.63 21.58
N PRO A 149 6.82 1.79 22.19
CA PRO A 149 7.58 2.16 23.36
C PRO A 149 7.15 1.43 24.64
N ILE A 150 6.00 0.74 24.63
CA ILE A 150 5.48 0.01 25.79
C ILE A 150 5.94 -1.46 25.73
N HIS A 151 6.03 -2.05 24.54
CA HIS A 151 6.28 -3.49 24.38
C HIS A 151 7.60 -3.84 23.67
N GLY A 152 8.44 -2.85 23.36
CA GLY A 152 9.65 -3.04 22.57
C GLY A 152 9.37 -3.44 21.12
N PRO A 153 10.37 -3.88 20.34
CA PRO A 153 10.19 -4.21 18.93
C PRO A 153 9.21 -5.39 18.78
N ARG A 154 7.97 -5.08 18.37
CA ARG A 154 6.96 -6.09 18.02
C ARG A 154 7.49 -7.01 16.93
N ILE A 155 6.98 -8.24 16.95
CA ILE A 155 7.24 -9.27 15.93
C ILE A 155 7.17 -8.61 14.55
N ARG A 156 8.11 -8.97 13.67
CA ARG A 156 8.02 -8.76 12.22
C ARG A 156 6.61 -9.14 11.77
N ALA A 157 5.71 -8.16 11.69
CA ALA A 157 4.48 -8.32 10.96
C ALA A 157 4.88 -8.69 9.53
N VAL A 158 4.07 -9.52 8.87
CA VAL A 158 4.19 -9.66 7.41
C VAL A 158 4.30 -8.24 6.87
N PRO A 159 5.39 -7.87 6.16
CA PRO A 159 5.54 -6.52 5.65
C PRO A 159 4.28 -6.19 4.86
N THR A 160 3.37 -5.42 5.46
CA THR A 160 2.41 -4.70 4.66
C THR A 160 3.24 -3.68 3.90
N PHE A 161 2.77 -3.28 2.73
CA PHE A 161 3.46 -2.44 1.75
C PHE A 161 3.99 -1.08 2.31
N TRP A 162 3.77 -0.80 3.59
CA TRP A 162 4.06 0.41 4.35
C TRP A 162 4.70 0.13 5.73
N PHE A 163 5.07 -1.13 6.04
CA PHE A 163 5.56 -1.55 7.36
C PHE A 163 7.01 -1.97 7.27
N MET A 164 7.90 -1.18 7.88
CA MET A 164 9.33 -1.44 7.94
C MET A 164 9.73 -1.55 9.42
N SER A 165 10.22 -2.72 9.85
CA SER A 165 10.71 -2.90 11.22
C SER A 165 11.99 -2.09 11.44
N ASP A 166 12.29 -1.67 12.66
CA ASP A 166 13.52 -0.94 13.02
C ASP A 166 14.81 -1.70 12.61
N LYS A 167 14.75 -3.04 12.69
CA LYS A 167 15.81 -3.92 12.17
C LYS A 167 15.82 -4.00 10.65
N ASP A 168 14.68 -3.85 9.97
CA ASP A 168 14.61 -3.84 8.51
C ASP A 168 14.93 -2.43 7.93
N TYR A 169 14.89 -1.38 8.76
CA TYR A 169 15.43 -0.06 8.49
C TYR A 169 16.97 -0.07 8.56
N GLN A 170 17.55 -0.64 9.62
CA GLN A 170 19.01 -0.87 9.67
C GLN A 170 19.50 -1.92 8.66
N ARG A 171 18.61 -2.80 8.21
CA ARG A 171 18.88 -3.85 7.22
C ARG A 171 18.21 -3.56 5.88
N ALA A 172 17.90 -2.28 5.58
CA ALA A 172 17.34 -1.84 4.30
C ALA A 172 18.21 -2.22 3.08
N GLU A 173 19.40 -2.76 3.36
CA GLU A 173 20.31 -3.45 2.45
C GLU A 173 19.84 -4.83 1.96
N THR A 174 18.70 -5.38 2.42
CA THR A 174 18.18 -6.65 1.86
C THR A 174 17.60 -6.45 0.45
N PRO A 175 17.88 -7.37 -0.50
CA PRO A 175 17.32 -7.29 -1.86
C PRO A 175 15.79 -7.21 -1.92
N ASP A 176 15.11 -7.80 -0.93
CA ASP A 176 13.65 -7.91 -0.92
C ASP A 176 12.96 -6.57 -0.63
N THR A 177 13.53 -5.72 0.22
CA THR A 177 13.00 -4.37 0.51
C THR A 177 13.08 -3.49 -0.73
N GLY A 178 14.21 -3.52 -1.45
CA GLY A 178 14.36 -2.84 -2.72
C GLY A 178 13.29 -3.29 -3.72
N ARG A 179 13.12 -4.61 -3.91
CA ARG A 179 12.11 -5.18 -4.83
C ARG A 179 10.69 -4.73 -4.49
N ALA A 180 10.31 -4.67 -3.22
CA ALA A 180 9.01 -4.19 -2.80
C ALA A 180 8.81 -2.71 -3.14
N MET A 181 9.82 -1.86 -2.90
CA MET A 181 9.78 -0.44 -3.26
C MET A 181 9.71 -0.23 -4.79
N PHE A 182 10.47 -1.01 -5.57
CA PHE A 182 10.39 -1.00 -7.04
C PHE A 182 8.96 -1.34 -7.52
N ALA A 183 8.39 -2.42 -6.98
CA ALA A 183 7.03 -2.82 -7.30
C ALA A 183 6.03 -1.71 -6.94
N GLN A 184 6.16 -1.10 -5.76
CA GLN A 184 5.31 0.00 -5.29
C GLN A 184 5.36 1.23 -6.18
N CYS A 185 6.57 1.65 -6.58
CA CYS A 185 6.73 2.77 -7.48
C CYS A 185 6.11 2.45 -8.84
N ALA A 186 6.30 1.23 -9.36
CA ALA A 186 5.67 0.80 -10.61
C ALA A 186 4.13 0.86 -10.54
N VAL A 187 3.53 0.41 -9.44
CA VAL A 187 2.08 0.53 -9.21
C VAL A 187 1.64 1.98 -9.18
N ALA A 188 2.35 2.84 -8.46
CA ALA A 188 2.00 4.24 -8.30
C ALA A 188 2.10 5.01 -9.64
N LEU A 189 3.14 4.71 -10.44
CA LEU A 189 3.32 5.24 -11.79
C LEU A 189 2.21 4.76 -12.73
N LEU A 190 1.85 3.47 -12.70
CA LEU A 190 0.73 2.94 -13.47
C LEU A 190 -0.58 3.66 -13.13
N PHE A 191 -0.85 3.87 -11.83
CA PHE A 191 -2.03 4.59 -11.36
C PHE A 191 -2.05 6.03 -11.89
N GLY A 192 -0.94 6.76 -11.80
CA GLY A 192 -0.81 8.10 -12.37
C GLY A 192 -0.95 8.10 -13.91
N ALA A 193 -0.40 7.10 -14.60
CA ALA A 193 -0.41 7.00 -16.06
C ALA A 193 -1.83 6.96 -16.61
N ILE A 194 -2.70 6.16 -15.99
CA ILE A 194 -4.08 5.98 -16.43
C ILE A 194 -4.87 7.30 -16.30
N HIS A 195 -4.66 8.05 -15.22
CA HIS A 195 -5.29 9.37 -15.05
C HIS A 195 -4.75 10.40 -16.05
N CYS A 196 -3.45 10.38 -16.34
CA CYS A 196 -2.83 11.22 -17.36
C CYS A 196 -3.32 10.87 -18.76
N ALA A 197 -3.52 9.57 -19.08
CA ALA A 197 -4.01 9.13 -20.39
C ALA A 197 -5.40 9.71 -20.71
N ALA A 198 -6.20 9.99 -19.68
CA ALA A 198 -7.49 10.68 -19.79
C ALA A 198 -7.37 12.22 -19.90
N TRP A 199 -6.23 12.74 -20.37
CA TRP A 199 -6.02 14.17 -20.63
C TRP A 199 -7.11 14.89 -21.44
N PRO A 200 -7.72 14.28 -22.49
CA PRO A 200 -8.73 14.95 -23.30
C PRO A 200 -10.14 14.86 -22.70
N THR A 201 -10.32 14.33 -21.49
CA THR A 201 -11.63 14.25 -20.84
C THR A 201 -12.27 15.63 -20.67
N ARG A 202 -13.59 15.68 -20.87
CA ARG A 202 -14.37 16.91 -20.72
C ARG A 202 -14.91 16.99 -19.29
N PHE A 203 -14.72 18.14 -18.67
CA PHE A 203 -15.29 18.46 -17.37
C PHE A 203 -16.33 19.58 -17.50
N PRO A 204 -17.28 19.68 -16.56
CA PRO A 204 -18.29 20.75 -16.54
C PRO A 204 -17.67 22.17 -16.51
N SER A 205 -16.47 22.32 -15.93
CA SER A 205 -15.74 23.59 -15.86
C SER A 205 -14.27 23.46 -16.23
N ALA A 206 -13.67 24.56 -16.70
CA ALA A 206 -12.24 24.65 -16.98
C ALA A 206 -11.38 24.42 -15.73
N THR A 207 -11.87 24.85 -14.55
CA THR A 207 -11.20 24.65 -13.27
C THR A 207 -11.13 23.17 -12.89
N GLU A 208 -12.22 22.42 -13.05
CA GLU A 208 -12.23 20.97 -12.80
C GLU A 208 -11.26 20.24 -13.75
N ALA A 209 -11.24 20.62 -15.03
CA ALA A 209 -10.28 20.07 -15.99
C ALA A 209 -8.83 20.38 -15.64
N LEU A 210 -8.54 21.60 -15.18
CA LEU A 210 -7.20 21.99 -14.75
C LEU A 210 -6.79 21.22 -13.48
N LEU A 211 -7.68 21.13 -12.49
CA LEU A 211 -7.46 20.38 -11.26
C LEU A 211 -7.16 18.91 -11.54
N TRP A 212 -7.92 18.28 -12.44
CA TRP A 212 -7.66 16.92 -12.89
C TRP A 212 -6.22 16.77 -13.41
N ARG A 213 -5.80 17.64 -14.33
CA ARG A 213 -4.47 17.60 -14.95
C ARG A 213 -3.36 17.78 -13.94
N ILE A 214 -3.49 18.77 -13.05
CA ILE A 214 -2.50 19.02 -11.99
C ILE A 214 -2.39 17.80 -11.07
N CYS A 215 -3.53 17.24 -10.64
CA CYS A 215 -3.53 16.09 -9.75
C CYS A 215 -2.97 14.83 -10.43
N ALA A 216 -3.35 14.55 -11.69
CA ALA A 216 -2.83 13.42 -12.45
C ALA A 216 -1.30 13.49 -12.61
N ILE A 217 -0.77 14.67 -12.96
CA ILE A 217 0.68 14.92 -13.02
C ILE A 217 1.31 14.76 -11.64
N THR A 218 0.68 15.24 -10.57
CA THR A 218 1.19 15.11 -9.20
C THR A 218 1.31 13.64 -8.79
N LEU A 219 0.30 12.81 -9.10
CA LEU A 219 0.29 11.38 -8.79
C LEU A 219 1.32 10.59 -9.58
N MET A 220 1.70 11.05 -10.78
CA MET A 220 2.78 10.47 -11.56
C MET A 220 4.16 10.96 -11.09
N GLY A 221 4.29 12.28 -10.91
CA GLY A 221 5.55 12.97 -10.69
C GLY A 221 6.15 12.71 -9.32
N ILE A 222 5.35 12.65 -8.26
CA ILE A 222 5.85 12.39 -6.90
C ILE A 222 6.49 10.98 -6.81
N PRO A 223 5.81 9.88 -7.22
CA PRO A 223 6.45 8.56 -7.24
C PRO A 223 7.64 8.48 -8.20
N ALA A 224 7.58 9.12 -9.37
CA ALA A 224 8.71 9.14 -10.31
C ALA A 224 9.95 9.83 -9.71
N LEU A 225 9.75 10.96 -9.06
CA LEU A 225 10.80 11.69 -8.37
C LEU A 225 11.41 10.84 -7.26
N LEU A 226 10.57 10.24 -6.41
CA LEU A 226 11.03 9.35 -5.33
C LEU A 226 11.78 8.14 -5.90
N PHE A 227 11.32 7.56 -7.00
CA PHE A 227 11.97 6.44 -7.67
C PHE A 227 13.37 6.80 -8.19
N VAL A 228 13.49 7.95 -8.87
CA VAL A 228 14.76 8.44 -9.40
C VAL A 228 15.72 8.82 -8.26
N CYS A 229 15.25 9.57 -7.26
CA CYS A 229 16.05 9.91 -6.08
C CYS A 229 16.54 8.65 -5.37
N PHE A 230 15.67 7.67 -5.12
CA PHE A 230 16.06 6.43 -4.47
C PHE A 230 17.00 5.58 -5.33
N GLY A 231 16.74 5.43 -6.63
CA GLY A 231 17.60 4.67 -7.53
C GLY A 231 18.99 5.28 -7.71
N LEU A 232 19.08 6.60 -7.73
CA LEU A 232 20.36 7.33 -7.76
C LEU A 232 21.10 7.18 -6.42
N LEU A 233 20.42 7.37 -5.29
CA LEU A 233 21.00 7.19 -3.95
C LEU A 233 21.43 5.74 -3.69
N TRP A 234 20.67 4.75 -4.17
CA TRP A 234 21.00 3.32 -4.07
C TRP A 234 22.26 2.96 -4.86
N LYS A 235 22.49 3.63 -6.00
CA LYS A 235 23.73 3.47 -6.76
C LYS A 235 24.92 4.20 -6.12
N PHE A 236 24.67 5.22 -5.28
CA PHE A 236 25.71 6.15 -4.85
C PHE A 236 26.41 5.83 -3.54
N ASP A 237 25.91 5.01 -2.60
CA ASP A 237 26.83 4.36 -1.66
C ASP A 237 26.29 3.29 -0.71
N ARG A 238 27.16 2.32 -0.43
CA ARG A 238 27.22 1.44 0.76
C ARG A 238 27.78 2.19 1.99
N TRP A 239 27.86 3.53 1.94
CA TRP A 239 28.59 4.36 2.90
C TRP A 239 28.11 5.85 2.98
N SER A 240 26.90 6.22 2.51
CA SER A 240 26.49 7.65 2.49
C SER A 240 25.00 7.88 2.78
N TYR A 241 24.40 7.08 3.66
CA TYR A 241 23.07 7.38 4.22
C TYR A 241 23.15 8.19 5.53
N ARG A 242 24.25 8.01 6.28
CA ARG A 242 24.51 8.72 7.54
C ARG A 242 24.95 10.18 7.30
N ASP A 243 25.83 10.40 6.32
CA ASP A 243 26.42 11.72 6.06
C ASP A 243 25.49 12.64 5.25
N ALA A 244 24.61 12.07 4.40
CA ALA A 244 23.56 12.83 3.70
C ALA A 244 22.55 13.48 4.67
N ARG A 245 22.37 12.90 5.85
CA ARG A 245 21.52 13.42 6.92
C ARG A 245 22.16 14.64 7.62
N GLU A 246 23.48 14.75 7.60
CA GLU A 246 24.23 15.85 8.22
C GLU A 246 24.54 16.99 7.24
N ALA A 247 24.54 16.73 5.92
CA ALA A 247 24.94 17.69 4.90
C ALA A 247 23.84 18.64 4.37
N VAL A 248 22.54 18.43 4.67
CA VAL A 248 21.45 19.22 4.07
C VAL A 248 20.54 19.83 5.14
N GLY A 249 20.42 21.16 5.12
CA GLY A 249 19.63 21.97 6.05
C GLY A 249 18.30 21.34 6.46
N SER A 250 18.20 21.00 7.75
CA SER A 250 17.17 20.13 8.31
C SER A 250 15.74 20.62 8.03
N VAL A 251 15.46 21.91 7.95
CA VAL A 251 14.09 22.41 7.77
C VAL A 251 13.52 22.08 6.38
N LEU A 252 14.29 22.26 5.31
CA LEU A 252 13.81 22.06 3.94
C LEU A 252 13.53 20.57 3.65
N VAL A 253 14.40 19.68 4.13
CA VAL A 253 14.22 18.23 3.96
C VAL A 253 12.97 17.75 4.69
N HIS A 254 12.75 18.20 5.94
CA HIS A 254 11.55 17.85 6.69
C HIS A 254 10.29 18.48 6.07
N ALA A 255 10.37 19.71 5.57
CA ALA A 255 9.28 20.36 4.87
C ALA A 255 8.89 19.63 3.57
N VAL A 256 9.86 19.16 2.78
CA VAL A 256 9.62 18.35 1.57
C VAL A 256 9.07 16.97 1.93
N ALA A 257 9.64 16.32 2.95
CA ALA A 257 9.21 15.01 3.43
C ALA A 257 7.77 15.01 3.95
N LEU A 258 7.31 16.11 4.57
CA LEU A 258 5.93 16.28 5.02
C LEU A 258 5.01 16.84 3.92
N GLY A 259 5.53 17.74 3.08
CA GLY A 259 4.76 18.43 2.05
C GLY A 259 4.36 17.53 0.87
N LEU A 260 5.29 16.72 0.34
CA LEU A 260 5.00 15.86 -0.80
C LEU A 260 3.88 14.84 -0.53
N PRO A 261 3.85 14.14 0.62
CA PRO A 261 2.76 13.23 0.91
C PRO A 261 1.42 13.95 1.11
N VAL A 262 1.40 15.13 1.73
CA VAL A 262 0.18 15.94 1.86
C VAL A 262 -0.35 16.32 0.46
N CYS A 263 0.51 16.80 -0.43
CA CYS A 263 0.13 17.09 -1.81
C CYS A 263 -0.41 15.84 -2.53
N TYR A 264 0.22 14.68 -2.32
CA TYR A 264 -0.23 13.41 -2.89
C TYR A 264 -1.63 13.01 -2.38
N VAL A 265 -1.88 13.11 -1.07
CA VAL A 265 -3.17 12.81 -0.45
C VAL A 265 -4.26 13.76 -0.94
N VAL A 266 -3.98 15.07 -0.98
CA VAL A 266 -4.93 16.06 -1.51
C VAL A 266 -5.26 15.77 -2.97
N ALA A 267 -4.25 15.50 -3.80
CA ALA A 267 -4.45 15.17 -5.21
C ALA A 267 -5.27 13.88 -5.39
N ARG A 268 -5.08 12.86 -4.54
CA ARG A 268 -5.90 11.64 -4.49
C ARG A 268 -7.36 11.94 -4.18
N LEU A 269 -7.62 12.78 -3.17
CA LEU A 269 -8.99 13.15 -2.78
C LEU A 269 -9.69 13.92 -3.89
N ILE A 270 -8.98 14.83 -4.57
CA ILE A 270 -9.52 15.57 -5.71
C ILE A 270 -9.83 14.64 -6.89
N LEU A 271 -8.91 13.74 -7.26
CA LEU A 271 -9.15 12.76 -8.34
C LEU A 271 -10.25 11.75 -8.02
N PHE A 272 -10.55 11.52 -6.74
CA PHE A 272 -11.71 10.74 -6.33
C PHE A 272 -13.01 11.54 -6.46
N ALA A 273 -13.00 12.82 -6.08
CA ALA A 273 -14.19 13.67 -6.08
C ALA A 273 -14.61 14.15 -7.49
N LEU A 274 -13.65 14.53 -8.34
CA LEU A 274 -13.94 15.09 -9.67
C LEU A 274 -14.74 14.15 -10.60
N PRO A 275 -14.47 12.84 -10.67
CA PRO A 275 -15.31 11.92 -11.42
C PRO A 275 -16.76 11.91 -10.97
N LEU A 276 -17.02 12.04 -9.66
CA LEU A 276 -18.37 12.09 -9.11
C LEU A 276 -19.07 13.39 -9.49
N THR A 277 -18.37 14.53 -9.43
CA THR A 277 -18.95 15.81 -9.84
C THR A 277 -19.18 15.89 -11.34
N ALA A 278 -18.36 15.21 -12.16
CA ALA A 278 -18.50 15.17 -13.61
C ALA A 278 -19.78 14.45 -14.09
N LEU A 279 -20.39 13.59 -13.25
CA LEU A 279 -21.65 12.92 -13.56
C LEU A 279 -22.80 13.90 -13.84
N ARG A 280 -22.73 15.12 -13.32
CA ARG A 280 -23.77 16.16 -13.51
C ARG A 280 -23.90 16.67 -14.94
N ALA A 281 -22.88 16.45 -15.79
CA ALA A 281 -22.84 16.97 -17.15
C ALA A 281 -22.20 15.98 -18.13
N LEU A 282 -22.70 14.75 -18.15
CA LEU A 282 -22.20 13.72 -19.07
C LEU A 282 -22.65 13.98 -20.52
N PRO A 283 -21.74 13.87 -21.51
CA PRO A 283 -22.11 14.01 -22.91
C PRO A 283 -22.93 12.79 -23.40
N PRO A 284 -23.84 12.97 -24.38
CA PRO A 284 -24.70 11.89 -24.86
C PRO A 284 -23.95 10.65 -25.38
N ALA A 285 -22.74 10.84 -25.92
CA ALA A 285 -21.88 9.78 -26.43
C ALA A 285 -21.49 8.72 -25.36
N VAL A 286 -21.63 9.04 -24.07
CA VAL A 286 -21.37 8.10 -22.98
C VAL A 286 -22.42 6.98 -22.95
N TYR A 287 -23.68 7.27 -23.29
CA TYR A 287 -24.78 6.31 -23.23
C TYR A 287 -24.83 5.34 -24.41
N VAL A 288 -23.88 5.44 -25.35
CA VAL A 288 -23.75 4.51 -26.46
C VAL A 288 -22.96 3.30 -25.98
N ASP A 289 -23.54 2.11 -26.09
CA ASP A 289 -22.88 0.85 -25.73
C ASP A 289 -21.83 0.44 -26.77
N ALA A 290 -20.83 -0.31 -26.30
CA ALA A 290 -19.83 -0.90 -27.19
C ALA A 290 -20.46 -1.98 -28.07
N ASP A 291 -20.26 -1.89 -29.39
CA ASP A 291 -20.79 -2.88 -30.32
C ASP A 291 -19.85 -4.09 -30.41
N TRP A 292 -20.20 -5.15 -29.70
CA TRP A 292 -19.42 -6.38 -29.69
C TRP A 292 -19.53 -7.18 -31.00
N ASN A 293 -20.55 -6.93 -31.81
CA ASN A 293 -20.77 -7.68 -33.06
C ASN A 293 -19.69 -7.39 -34.11
N VAL A 294 -19.01 -6.25 -34.00
CA VAL A 294 -17.84 -5.91 -34.84
C VAL A 294 -16.70 -6.92 -34.69
N TYR A 295 -16.59 -7.57 -33.52
CA TYR A 295 -15.53 -8.53 -33.21
C TYR A 295 -15.95 -9.99 -33.36
N ILE A 296 -17.24 -10.26 -33.53
CA ILE A 296 -17.76 -11.60 -33.78
C ILE A 296 -17.70 -11.83 -35.30
N PRO A 297 -16.98 -12.87 -35.78
CA PRO A 297 -16.97 -13.21 -37.19
C PRO A 297 -18.41 -13.41 -37.69
N HIS A 298 -18.79 -12.67 -38.71
CA HIS A 298 -20.09 -12.80 -39.35
C HIS A 298 -20.05 -14.08 -40.18
N LEU A 299 -20.86 -15.08 -39.80
CA LEU A 299 -21.06 -16.32 -40.56
C LEU A 299 -22.17 -16.13 -41.59
#